data_AF-A0A1X9PUR8-F1
#
_entry.id   AF-A0A1X9PUR8-F1
#
_cell.length_a   1.000
_cell.length_b   1.000
_cell.length_c   1.000
_cell.angle_alpha   90.00
_cell.angle_beta   90.00
_cell.angle_gamma   90.00
#
_symmetry.space_group_name_H-M   'P 1'
#
loop_
_entity.id
_entity.type
_entity.pdbx_description
1 polymer ?
#
loop_
_entity_poly.entity_id
_entity_poly.type
_entity_poly.pdbx_seq_one_letter_code
_entity_poly.pdbx_strand_id
1 'polypeptide(L)'
;MVIKKKSAIKRIKVAERNRLSNQSYKSSIKTLIKKYFLLLNDFKLSTIDKDQINTQVNKIYSKIDKATKVGVFHKNTAARKKSSIAKFLKTLE
;
A
#
# COMPACT_ATOMS: atom_id res chain seq x y z
N MET A 1 4.50 26.05 -36.36
CA MET A 1 5.47 24.94 -36.20
C MET A 1 4.71 23.68 -35.74
N VAL A 2 4.52 22.69 -36.62
CA VAL A 2 3.72 21.49 -36.29
C VAL A 2 4.54 20.53 -35.43
N ILE A 3 4.07 20.23 -34.23
CA ILE A 3 4.71 19.26 -33.34
C ILE A 3 4.63 17.86 -33.98
N LYS A 4 5.76 17.37 -34.51
CA LYS A 4 5.87 16.11 -35.28
C LYS A 4 5.68 14.82 -34.43
N LYS A 5 5.56 14.90 -33.10
CA LYS A 5 5.42 13.73 -32.21
C LYS A 5 4.29 13.86 -31.16
N LYS A 6 3.07 14.19 -31.61
CA LYS A 6 1.88 14.36 -30.75
C LYS A 6 1.58 13.13 -29.87
N SER A 7 1.76 11.93 -30.40
CA SER A 7 1.56 10.66 -29.67
C SER A 7 2.54 10.48 -28.51
N ALA A 8 3.81 10.83 -28.71
CA ALA A 8 4.84 10.75 -27.67
C ALA A 8 4.55 11.71 -26.52
N ILE A 9 4.20 12.97 -26.82
CA ILE A 9 3.84 13.96 -25.80
C ILE A 9 2.61 13.51 -25.01
N LYS A 10 1.60 12.95 -25.68
CA LYS A 10 0.42 12.39 -25.01
C LYS A 10 0.82 11.25 -24.05
N ARG A 11 1.69 10.33 -24.49
CA ARG A 11 2.18 9.21 -23.67
C ARG A 11 2.92 9.70 -22.42
N ILE A 12 3.77 10.72 -22.55
CA ILE A 12 4.49 11.35 -21.41
C ILE A 12 3.48 11.92 -20.40
N LYS A 13 2.53 12.75 -20.85
CA LYS A 13 1.51 13.36 -19.97
C LYS A 13 0.65 12.31 -19.26
N VAL A 14 0.29 11.23 -19.94
CA VAL A 14 -0.47 10.12 -19.35
C VAL A 14 0.37 9.36 -18.33
N ALA A 15 1.64 9.07 -18.65
CA ALA A 15 2.56 8.39 -17.76
C ALA A 15 2.80 9.18 -16.47
N GLU A 16 3.00 10.50 -16.57
CA GLU A 16 3.18 11.38 -15.41
C GLU A 16 1.95 11.40 -14.50
N ARG A 17 0.76 11.55 -15.08
CA ARG A 17 -0.50 11.50 -14.32
C ARG A 17 -0.64 10.18 -13.56
N ASN A 18 -0.44 9.05 -14.25
CA ASN A 18 -0.55 7.73 -13.66
C ASN A 18 0.54 7.49 -12.61
N ARG A 19 1.75 8.01 -12.84
CA ARG A 19 2.87 7.92 -11.89
C ARG A 19 2.52 8.60 -10.58
N LEU A 20 1.98 9.82 -10.61
CA LEU A 20 1.60 10.58 -9.41
C LEU A 20 0.50 9.87 -8.62
N SER A 21 -0.55 9.38 -9.30
CA SER A 21 -1.61 8.60 -8.64
C SER A 21 -1.06 7.32 -8.02
N ASN A 22 -0.27 6.55 -8.76
CA ASN A 22 0.32 5.29 -8.28
C ASN A 22 1.30 5.54 -7.12
N GLN A 23 2.05 6.64 -7.16
CA GLN A 23 2.96 7.03 -6.09
C GLN A 23 2.21 7.27 -4.79
N SER A 24 1.08 7.99 -4.84
CA SER A 24 0.24 8.27 -3.65
C SER A 24 -0.30 6.98 -3.01
N TYR A 25 -0.79 6.04 -3.81
CA TYR A 25 -1.23 4.72 -3.28
C TYR A 25 -0.08 3.95 -2.63
N LYS A 26 1.08 3.88 -3.31
CA LYS A 26 2.25 3.15 -2.81
C LYS A 26 2.80 3.77 -1.53
N SER A 27 2.90 5.10 -1.46
CA SER A 27 3.38 5.81 -0.27
C SER A 27 2.42 5.64 0.90
N SER A 28 1.11 5.80 0.69
CA SER A 28 0.09 5.60 1.72
C SER A 28 0.17 4.21 2.35
N ILE A 29 0.27 3.17 1.52
CA ILE A 29 0.38 1.79 2.00
C ILE A 29 1.69 1.57 2.75
N LYS A 30 2.81 2.10 2.26
CA LYS A 30 4.12 2.02 2.95
C LYS A 30 4.05 2.68 4.33
N THR A 31 3.40 3.84 4.44
CA THR A 31 3.22 4.55 5.71
C THR A 31 2.36 3.74 6.69
N LEU A 32 1.25 3.16 6.23
CA LEU A 32 0.38 2.35 7.09
C LEU A 32 1.10 1.10 7.60
N ILE A 33 1.90 0.45 6.75
CA ILE A 33 2.73 -0.70 7.13
C ILE A 33 3.78 -0.29 8.17
N LYS A 34 4.45 0.85 8.00
CA LYS A 34 5.38 1.36 9.03
C LYS A 34 4.70 1.58 10.37
N LYS A 35 3.51 2.21 10.37
CA LYS A 35 2.72 2.41 11.59
C LYS A 35 2.33 1.08 12.25
N TYR A 36 1.98 0.07 11.46
CA TYR A 36 1.70 -1.27 11.97
C TYR A 36 2.93 -1.88 12.68
N PHE A 37 4.12 -1.79 12.09
CA PHE A 37 5.33 -2.29 12.74
C PHE A 37 5.69 -1.54 14.04
N LEU A 38 5.44 -0.23 14.10
CA LEU A 38 5.60 0.52 15.35
C LEU A 38 4.65 0.00 16.43
N LEU A 39 3.36 -0.13 16.10
CA LEU A 39 2.36 -0.70 17.02
C LEU A 39 2.72 -2.12 17.49
N LEU A 40 3.29 -2.95 16.62
CA LEU A 40 3.75 -4.29 17.00
C LEU A 40 4.93 -4.26 17.98
N ASN A 41 5.85 -3.29 17.85
CA ASN A 41 6.95 -3.14 18.80
C ASN A 41 6.42 -2.68 20.17
N ASP A 42 5.47 -1.75 20.19
CA ASP A 42 4.85 -1.26 21.41
C ASP A 42 4.00 -2.35 22.09
N PHE A 43 3.34 -3.21 21.30
CA PHE A 43 2.61 -4.38 21.82
C PHE A 43 3.53 -5.36 22.56
N LYS A 44 4.75 -5.59 22.07
CA LYS A 44 5.75 -6.42 22.78
C LYS A 44 6.16 -5.83 24.12
N LEU A 45 6.06 -4.52 24.28
CA LEU A 45 6.36 -3.78 25.50
C LEU A 45 5.10 -3.62 26.39
N SER A 46 4.04 -4.38 26.12
CA SER A 46 2.78 -4.44 26.88
C SER A 46 2.02 -3.12 26.99
N THR A 47 2.24 -2.20 26.07
CA THR A 47 1.69 -0.82 26.15
C THR A 47 0.40 -0.64 25.34
N ILE A 48 0.00 -1.63 24.53
CA ILE A 48 -1.08 -1.50 23.54
C ILE A 48 -2.00 -2.73 23.51
N ASP A 49 -3.29 -2.50 23.29
CA ASP A 49 -4.31 -3.55 23.11
C ASP A 49 -4.36 -4.13 21.68
N LYS A 50 -4.73 -5.42 21.60
CA LYS A 50 -4.86 -6.17 20.34
C LYS A 50 -5.85 -5.52 19.34
N ASP A 51 -6.86 -4.81 19.82
CA ASP A 51 -7.88 -4.18 18.98
C ASP A 51 -7.34 -3.05 18.10
N GLN A 52 -6.33 -2.32 18.58
CA GLN A 52 -5.69 -1.27 17.79
C GLN A 52 -4.90 -1.86 16.61
N ILE A 53 -4.25 -3.00 16.84
CA ILE A 53 -3.52 -3.74 15.81
C ILE A 53 -4.50 -4.25 14.75
N ASN A 54 -5.60 -4.88 15.16
CA ASN A 54 -6.63 -5.38 14.25
C ASN A 54 -7.24 -4.26 13.40
N THR A 55 -7.53 -3.11 14.01
CA THR A 55 -8.02 -1.92 13.29
C THR A 55 -7.02 -1.45 12.24
N GLN A 56 -5.73 -1.45 12.56
CA GLN A 56 -4.69 -1.04 11.62
C GLN A 56 -4.50 -2.05 10.47
N VAL A 57 -4.58 -3.35 10.75
CA VAL A 57 -4.55 -4.40 9.73
C VAL A 57 -5.71 -4.23 8.75
N ASN A 58 -6.92 -4.00 9.25
CA ASN A 58 -8.12 -3.76 8.43
C ASN A 58 -7.94 -2.56 7.50
N LYS A 59 -7.37 -1.45 8.00
CA LYS A 59 -7.05 -0.27 7.19
C LYS A 59 -6.05 -0.60 6.08
N ILE A 60 -5.01 -1.38 6.38
CA ILE A 60 -4.02 -1.80 5.39
C ILE A 60 -4.66 -2.67 4.31
N TYR A 61 -5.45 -3.67 4.69
CA TYR A 61 -6.12 -4.56 3.74
C TYR A 61 -7.06 -3.79 2.81
N SER A 62 -7.90 -2.91 3.37
CA SER A 62 -8.78 -2.05 2.58
C SER A 62 -8.00 -1.22 1.54
N LYS A 63 -6.85 -0.64 1.92
CA LYS A 63 -6.03 0.15 0.99
C LYS A 63 -5.33 -0.70 -0.06
N ILE A 64 -4.86 -1.91 0.29
CA ILE A 64 -4.26 -2.85 -0.68
C ILE A 64 -5.29 -3.28 -1.72
N ASP A 65 -6.53 -3.56 -1.30
CA ASP A 65 -7.58 -4.02 -2.21
C ASP A 65 -8.04 -2.90 -3.14
N LYS A 66 -8.20 -1.68 -2.63
CA LYS A 66 -8.47 -0.50 -3.46
C LYS A 66 -7.34 -0.26 -4.47
N ALA A 67 -6.08 -0.40 -4.06
CA ALA A 67 -4.93 -0.26 -4.95
C ALA A 67 -4.88 -1.38 -6.03
N THR A 68 -5.39 -2.57 -5.72
CA THR A 68 -5.49 -3.68 -6.67
C THR A 68 -6.61 -3.41 -7.68
N LYS A 69 -7.78 -2.94 -7.23
CA LYS A 69 -8.91 -2.57 -8.09
C LYS A 69 -8.53 -1.48 -9.11
N VAL A 70 -7.73 -0.50 -8.70
CA VAL A 70 -7.25 0.59 -9.56
C VAL A 70 -6.07 0.16 -10.45
N GLY A 71 -5.54 -1.06 -10.27
CA GLY A 71 -4.44 -1.59 -11.09
C GLY A 71 -3.04 -1.11 -10.68
N VAL A 72 -2.89 -0.52 -9.49
CA VAL A 72 -1.58 -0.10 -8.96
C VAL A 72 -0.73 -1.31 -8.58
N PHE A 73 -1.36 -2.37 -8.09
CA PHE A 73 -0.73 -3.66 -7.80
C PHE A 73 -1.41 -4.79 -8.56
N HIS A 74 -0.61 -5.75 -9.01
CA HIS A 74 -1.10 -7.03 -9.48
C HIS A 74 -1.65 -7.86 -8.31
N LYS A 75 -2.66 -8.70 -8.57
CA LYS A 75 -3.32 -9.59 -7.59
C LYS A 75 -2.33 -10.37 -6.72
N ASN A 76 -1.27 -10.91 -7.33
CA ASN A 76 -0.27 -11.70 -6.59
C ASN A 76 0.57 -10.83 -5.64
N THR A 77 0.85 -9.58 -6.02
CA THR A 77 1.59 -8.65 -5.17
C THR A 77 0.73 -8.21 -3.98
N ALA A 78 -0.56 -8.01 -4.19
CA ALA A 78 -1.52 -7.76 -3.11
C ALA A 78 -1.62 -8.94 -2.14
N ALA A 79 -1.79 -10.16 -2.66
CA ALA A 79 -1.84 -11.38 -1.86
C ALA A 79 -0.56 -11.61 -1.04
N ARG A 80 0.63 -11.42 -1.63
CA ARG A 80 1.91 -11.51 -0.92
C ARG A 80 2.01 -10.51 0.24
N LYS A 81 1.55 -9.26 0.03
CA LYS A 81 1.56 -8.24 1.09
C LYS A 81 0.62 -8.59 2.23
N LYS A 82 -0.60 -9.06 1.94
CA LYS A 82 -1.55 -9.53 2.96
C LYS A 82 -0.99 -10.72 3.75
N SER A 83 -0.46 -11.72 3.04
CA SER A 83 0.15 -12.90 3.65
C SER A 83 1.31 -12.53 4.57
N SER A 84 2.16 -11.58 4.17
CA SER A 84 3.26 -11.11 5.02
C SER A 84 2.76 -10.52 6.33
N ILE A 85 1.74 -9.66 6.30
CA ILE A 85 1.17 -9.03 7.51
C ILE A 85 0.56 -10.11 8.43
N ALA A 86 -0.22 -11.03 7.87
CA ALA A 86 -0.81 -12.12 8.63
C ALA A 86 0.24 -13.03 9.29
N LYS A 87 1.34 -13.33 8.58
CA LYS A 87 2.46 -14.11 9.15
C LYS A 87 3.08 -13.41 10.35
N PHE A 88 3.34 -12.11 10.26
CA PHE A 88 3.93 -11.35 11.37
C PHE A 88 3.01 -11.32 12.59
N LEU A 89 1.70 -11.17 12.39
CA LEU A 89 0.73 -11.23 13.50
C LEU A 89 0.74 -12.61 14.18
N LYS A 90 0.69 -13.69 13.39
CA LYS A 90 0.69 -15.06 13.90
C LYS A 90 1.97 -15.43 14.66
N THR A 91 3.12 -14.88 14.29
CA THR A 91 4.39 -15.12 15.02
C THR A 91 4.40 -14.46 16.41
N LEU A 92 3.52 -13.50 16.66
CA LEU A 92 3.43 -12.76 17.93
C LEU A 92 2.33 -13.28 18.87
N GLU A 93 1.41 -14.09 18.34
CA GLU A 93 0.45 -14.87 19.14
C GLU A 93 1.13 -16.12 19.72
#